data_AF-A0A2U0S798-F1
#
_entry.id   AF-A0A2U0S798-F1
#
_cell.length_a   1.000
_cell.length_b   1.000
_cell.length_c   1.000
_cell.angle_alpha   90.00
_cell.angle_beta   90.00
_cell.angle_gamma   90.00
#
_symmetry.space_group_name_H-M   'P 1'
#
loop_
_entity.id
_entity.type
_entity.pdbx_description
1 polymer ?
#
loop_
_entity_poly.entity_id
_entity_poly.type
_entity_poly.pdbx_seq_one_letter_code
_entity_poly.pdbx_strand_id
1 'polypeptide(L)' 'MALPWGVKASVAPEAASEVETFFASIEGTQVDCGDDTVVEVLKAGVKERKGSYTLIFRYVIV' A
#
# COMPACT_ATOMS: atom_id res chain seq x y z
N MET A 1 10.63 13.57 12.01
CA MET A 1 9.99 14.02 10.76
C MET A 1 8.73 13.18 10.60
N ALA A 2 7.55 13.80 10.57
CA ALA A 2 6.29 13.06 10.45
C ALA A 2 6.21 12.46 9.04
N LEU A 3 6.37 11.14 8.92
CA LEU A 3 6.15 10.45 7.65
C LEU A 3 4.73 10.78 7.16
N PRO A 4 4.59 11.23 5.90
CA PRO A 4 3.34 11.77 5.40
C PRO A 4 2.25 10.70 5.49
N TRP A 5 1.04 11.15 5.78
CA TRP A 5 -0.15 10.35 5.97
C TRP A 5 -0.24 9.23 4.93
N GLY A 6 -0.44 7.99 5.40
CA GLY A 6 -0.51 6.83 4.52
C GLY A 6 -1.46 7.06 3.34
N VAL A 7 -1.00 6.65 2.16
CA VAL A 7 -1.75 6.71 0.91
C VAL A 7 -3.00 5.85 1.04
N LYS A 8 -4.12 6.36 0.53
CA LYS A 8 -5.39 5.64 0.49
C LYS A 8 -5.79 5.44 -0.95
N ALA A 9 -6.01 4.20 -1.35
CA ALA A 9 -6.50 3.83 -2.67
C ALA A 9 -7.77 2.99 -2.53
N SER A 10 -8.76 3.25 -3.39
CA SER A 10 -9.96 2.41 -3.45
C SER A 10 -9.62 1.09 -4.13
N VAL A 11 -10.12 -0.01 -3.57
CA VAL A 11 -9.92 -1.36 -4.10
C VAL A 11 -11.28 -1.94 -4.45
N ALA A 12 -11.37 -2.60 -5.60
CA ALA A 12 -12.57 -3.34 -5.97
C ALA A 12 -12.76 -4.52 -4.99
N PRO A 13 -13.99 -4.83 -4.56
CA PRO A 13 -14.26 -5.94 -3.63
C PRO A 13 -13.64 -7.26 -4.06
N GLU A 14 -13.71 -7.57 -5.36
CA GLU A 14 -13.20 -8.80 -5.95
C GLU A 14 -11.68 -8.92 -5.84
N ALA A 15 -10.96 -7.79 -5.82
CA ALA A 15 -9.50 -7.73 -5.75
C ALA A 15 -8.98 -7.53 -4.31
N ALA A 16 -9.86 -7.35 -3.32
CA ALA A 16 -9.47 -6.96 -1.96
C ALA A 16 -8.50 -7.93 -1.31
N SER A 17 -8.77 -9.24 -1.38
CA SER A 17 -7.93 -10.29 -0.81
C SER A 17 -6.58 -10.42 -1.53
N GLU A 18 -6.57 -10.25 -2.86
CA GLU A 18 -5.36 -10.36 -3.67
C GLU A 18 -4.45 -9.15 -3.43
N VAL A 19 -5.02 -7.95 -3.37
CA VAL A 19 -4.30 -6.72 -3.00
C VAL A 19 -3.75 -6.82 -1.58
N GLU A 20 -4.51 -7.33 -0.62
CA GLU A 20 -4.03 -7.52 0.76
C GLU A 20 -2.83 -8.47 0.81
N THR A 21 -2.93 -9.61 0.11
CA THR A 21 -1.85 -10.61 0.06
C THR A 21 -0.59 -10.07 -0.61
N PHE A 22 -0.76 -9.35 -1.72
CA PHE A 22 0.35 -8.72 -2.43
C PHE A 22 1.03 -7.65 -1.58
N PHE A 23 0.26 -6.75 -0.96
CA PHE A 23 0.84 -5.69 -0.15
C PHE A 23 1.50 -6.20 1.13
N ALA A 24 1.05 -7.32 1.68
CA ALA A 24 1.73 -8.00 2.78
C ALA A 24 3.06 -8.64 2.37
N SER A 25 3.19 -9.11 1.13
CA SER A 25 4.44 -9.73 0.65
C SER A 25 5.53 -8.72 0.29
N ILE A 26 5.15 -7.48 -0.03
CA ILE A 26 6.08 -6.38 -0.31
C ILE A 26 6.31 -5.46 0.88
N GLU A 27 5.73 -5.74 2.06
CA GLU A 27 6.01 -4.95 3.26
C GLU A 27 7.48 -5.15 3.68
N GLY A 28 8.20 -4.05 3.86
CA GLY A 28 9.64 -4.01 4.12
C GLY A 28 10.52 -4.22 2.89
N THR A 29 9.94 -4.25 1.67
CA THR A 29 10.72 -4.38 0.43
C THR A 29 10.82 -3.05 -0.31
N GLN A 30 11.89 -2.93 -1.10
CA GLN A 30 12.12 -1.82 -2.01
C GLN A 30 11.44 -2.09 -3.35
N VAL A 31 10.66 -1.12 -3.80
CA VAL A 31 9.91 -1.15 -5.05
C VAL A 31 10.42 -0.02 -5.94
N ASP A 32 10.87 -0.38 -7.15
CA ASP A 32 11.24 0.57 -8.19
C ASP A 32 9.97 1.08 -8.88
N CYS A 33 9.76 2.40 -8.87
CA CYS A 33 8.59 3.05 -9.47
C CYS A 33 8.78 3.40 -10.96
N GLY A 34 9.96 3.15 -11.54
CA GLY A 34 10.25 3.34 -12.96
C GLY A 34 10.61 4.78 -13.37
N ASP A 35 10.70 5.71 -12.42
CA ASP A 35 11.07 7.12 -12.59
C ASP A 35 12.37 7.47 -11.81
N ASP A 36 13.29 6.50 -11.70
CA ASP A 36 14.48 6.52 -10.83
C ASP A 36 14.15 6.68 -9.33
N THR A 37 12.87 6.52 -8.94
CA THR A 37 12.44 6.54 -7.54
C THR A 37 12.31 5.11 -7.01
N VAL A 38 13.12 4.79 -5.99
CA VAL A 38 12.96 3.58 -5.20
C VAL A 38 12.23 3.93 -3.90
N VAL A 39 11.18 3.18 -3.60
CA VAL A 39 10.42 3.35 -2.36
C VAL A 39 10.45 2.07 -1.53
N GLU A 40 10.66 2.21 -0.22
CA GLU A 40 10.45 1.11 0.72
C GLU A 40 9.02 1.16 1.26
N VAL A 41 8.27 0.07 1.08
CA VAL A 41 6.92 -0.04 1.64
C VAL A 41 7.02 -0.35 3.12
N LEU A 42 6.62 0.58 3.98
CA LEU A 42 6.77 0.42 5.43
C LEU A 42 5.67 -0.42 6.07
N LYS A 43 4.42 -0.17 5.66
CA LYS A 43 3.25 -0.86 6.19
C LYS A 43 2.08 -0.72 5.25
N ALA A 44 1.35 -1.79 5.02
CA ALA A 44 0.14 -1.77 4.21
C ALA A 44 -1.01 -2.55 4.86
N GLY A 45 -2.23 -2.25 4.44
CA GLY A 45 -3.41 -2.99 4.88
C GLY A 45 -4.67 -2.56 4.14
N VAL A 46 -5.52 -3.53 3.82
CA VAL A 46 -6.83 -3.28 3.21
C VAL A 46 -7.86 -3.16 4.31
N LYS A 47 -8.66 -2.09 4.27
CA LYS A 47 -9.73 -1.85 5.22
C LYS A 47 -11.08 -1.84 4.51
N GLU A 48 -12.01 -2.65 4.99
CA GLU A 48 -13.39 -2.61 4.55
C GLU A 48 -14.20 -1.59 5.36
N ARG A 49 -15.02 -0.79 4.67
CA ARG A 49 -16.04 0.06 5.29
C ARG A 49 -17.26 0.15 4.39
N LYS A 50 -18.42 -0.32 4.88
CA LYS A 50 -19.72 -0.27 4.17
C LYS A 50 -19.66 -0.88 2.75
N GLY A 51 -18.97 -2.02 2.57
CA GLY A 51 -18.81 -2.67 1.27
C GLY A 51 -17.81 -1.99 0.31
N SER A 52 -17.10 -0.96 0.76
CA SER A 52 -15.98 -0.36 0.03
C SER A 52 -14.67 -0.81 0.66
N TYR A 53 -13.72 -1.25 -0.17
CA TYR A 53 -12.38 -1.64 0.27
C TYR A 53 -11.41 -0.50 0.00
N THR A 54 -10.59 -0.17 0.99
CA THR A 54 -9.59 0.88 0.90
C THR A 54 -8.25 0.32 1.31
N LEU A 55 -7.31 0.26 0.37
CA LEU A 55 -5.92 0.01 0.68
C LEU A 55 -5.34 1.26 1.35
N ILE A 56 -4.68 1.07 2.49
CA ILE A 56 -3.95 2.09 3.21
C ILE A 56 -2.50 1.63 3.33
N PHE A 57 -1.56 2.37 2.76
CA PHE A 57 -0.15 2.00 2.85
C PHE A 57 0.76 3.20 3.12
N ARG A 58 1.95 2.93 3.63
CA ARG A 58 3.00 3.91 3.90
C ARG A 58 4.26 3.48 3.17
N TYR A 59 4.98 4.47 2.67
CA TYR A 59 6.26 4.25 2.03
C TYR A 59 7.24 5.38 2.40
N VAL A 60 8.52 5.14 2.16
CA VAL A 60 9.58 6.14 2.24
C VAL A 60 10.43 6.05 0.98
N ILE A 61 10.89 7.19 0.47
CA ILE A 61 11.84 7.23 -0.65
C ILE A 61 13.21 6.87 -0.10
N VAL A 62 13.92 5.97 -0.78
CA VAL A 62 15.27 5.52 -0.45
C VAL A 62 16.29 6.20 -1.33
#